data_AF-A0A7C2R1R4-F1
#
_entry.id   AF-A0A7C2R1R4-F1
#
_cell.length_a   1.000
_cell.length_b   1.000
_cell.length_c   1.000
_cell.angle_alpha   90.00
_cell.angle_beta   90.00
_cell.angle_gamma   90.00
#
_symmetry.space_group_name_H-M   'P 1'
#
loop_
_entity.id
_entity.type
_entity.pdbx_description
1 polymer ?
#
loop_
_entity_poly.entity_id
_entity_poly.type
_entity_poly.pdbx_seq_one_letter_code
_entity_poly.pdbx_strand_id
1 'polypeptide(L)'
;MSSRIHRITAAIEKNGYTVNPKRDIREFGTGFGILGRRTVADPAHGDRGKYLLYTEGSDYEKGFLTGWLAEPLVRKMAVNYANNVVWAFLTKGLYHSSCFKRIAGTVIAGIVYIFSLRMKKHINYQYQLEMKGLRHGCRKANKWTRVNSWR
;
A
#
# COMPACT_ATOMS: atom_id res chain seq x y z
N MET A 1 9.50 -7.24 -24.33
CA MET A 1 9.15 -7.15 -22.89
C MET A 1 9.85 -8.22 -22.05
N SER A 2 9.82 -9.49 -22.47
CA SER A 2 10.44 -10.63 -21.75
C SER A 2 11.92 -10.43 -21.37
N SER A 3 12.76 -9.93 -22.29
CA SER A 3 14.19 -9.66 -21.99
C SER A 3 14.42 -8.58 -20.93
N ARG A 4 13.54 -7.57 -20.84
CA ARG A 4 13.63 -6.52 -19.82
C ARG A 4 13.27 -7.06 -18.44
N ILE A 5 12.15 -7.80 -18.36
CA ILE A 5 11.70 -8.44 -17.11
C ILE A 5 12.82 -9.33 -16.56
N HIS A 6 13.44 -10.15 -17.41
CA HIS A 6 14.52 -11.03 -16.98
C HIS A 6 15.73 -10.26 -16.41
N ARG A 7 16.16 -9.17 -17.05
CA ARG A 7 17.26 -8.33 -16.54
C ARG A 7 16.95 -7.71 -15.17
N ILE A 8 15.72 -7.22 -14.97
CA ILE A 8 15.33 -6.58 -13.71
C ILE A 8 15.16 -7.63 -12.62
N THR A 9 14.55 -8.77 -12.92
CA THR A 9 14.47 -9.90 -11.97
C THR A 9 15.86 -10.34 -11.53
N ALA A 10 16.80 -10.52 -12.47
CA ALA A 10 18.18 -10.87 -12.15
C ALA A 10 18.86 -9.81 -11.27
N ALA A 11 18.61 -8.53 -11.50
CA ALA A 11 19.14 -7.45 -10.66
C ALA A 11 18.53 -7.48 -9.24
N ILE A 12 17.23 -7.77 -9.11
CA ILE A 12 16.54 -7.92 -7.82
C ILE A 12 17.11 -9.12 -7.05
N GLU A 13 17.29 -10.25 -7.73
CA GLU A 13 17.86 -11.48 -7.17
C GLU A 13 19.32 -11.31 -6.74
N LYS A 14 20.13 -10.60 -7.53
CA LYS A 14 21.50 -10.22 -7.16
C LYS A 14 21.58 -9.42 -5.86
N ASN A 15 20.51 -8.68 -5.51
CA ASN A 15 20.42 -7.93 -4.25
C ASN A 15 19.85 -8.77 -3.07
N GLY A 16 19.71 -10.09 -3.25
CA GLY A 16 19.28 -11.02 -2.21
C GLY A 16 17.76 -11.05 -1.99
N TYR A 17 16.97 -10.60 -2.97
CA TYR A 17 15.51 -10.76 -2.96
C TYR A 17 15.10 -11.97 -3.81
N THR A 18 14.06 -12.66 -3.39
CA THR A 18 13.44 -13.74 -4.16
C THR A 18 12.23 -13.23 -4.93
N VAL A 19 12.10 -13.66 -6.18
CA VAL A 19 10.96 -13.31 -7.05
C VAL A 19 10.33 -14.61 -7.53
N ASN A 20 9.03 -14.80 -7.33
CA ASN A 20 8.28 -15.91 -7.94
C ASN A 20 7.62 -15.41 -9.24
N PRO A 21 8.05 -15.88 -10.43
CA PRO A 21 7.53 -15.37 -11.70
C PRO A 21 6.01 -15.47 -11.86
N LYS A 22 5.37 -16.47 -11.27
CA LYS A 22 3.91 -16.68 -11.38
C LYS A 22 3.11 -15.71 -10.51
N ARG A 23 3.66 -15.33 -9.35
CA ARG A 23 2.93 -14.51 -8.36
C ARG A 23 3.35 -13.04 -8.37
N ASP A 24 4.64 -12.80 -8.59
CA ASP A 24 5.28 -11.54 -8.25
C ASP A 24 5.58 -10.66 -9.46
N ILE A 25 5.27 -11.15 -10.65
CA ILE A 25 5.36 -10.40 -11.89
C ILE A 25 3.95 -10.21 -12.43
N ARG A 26 3.60 -8.96 -12.74
CA ARG A 26 2.30 -8.59 -13.32
C ARG A 26 2.49 -7.58 -14.43
N GLU A 27 1.67 -7.69 -15.45
CA GLU A 27 1.60 -6.75 -16.56
C GLU A 27 0.23 -6.09 -16.57
N PHE A 28 0.17 -4.81 -16.90
CA PHE A 28 -1.08 -4.07 -17.03
C PHE A 28 -0.88 -2.90 -17.97
N GLY A 29 -1.68 -2.85 -19.04
CA GLY A 29 -1.55 -1.85 -20.09
C GLY A 29 -0.19 -1.95 -20.78
N THR A 30 0.56 -0.85 -20.74
CA THR A 30 1.92 -0.74 -21.28
C THR A 30 3.02 -1.04 -20.27
N GLY A 31 2.66 -1.13 -18.98
CA GLY A 31 3.57 -1.29 -17.86
C GLY A 31 3.64 -2.71 -17.30
N PHE A 32 4.66 -2.95 -16.47
CA PHE A 32 4.79 -4.16 -15.66
C PHE A 32 5.34 -3.84 -14.28
N GLY A 33 5.12 -4.77 -13.34
CA GLY A 33 5.64 -4.67 -11.99
C GLY A 33 6.22 -5.99 -11.49
N ILE A 34 7.21 -5.87 -10.61
CA ILE A 34 7.93 -6.99 -9.98
C ILE A 34 7.99 -6.77 -8.47
N LEU A 35 7.65 -7.80 -7.70
CA LEU A 35 7.74 -7.80 -6.23
C LEU A 35 8.80 -8.78 -5.73
N GLY A 36 9.95 -8.26 -5.31
CA GLY A 36 10.98 -9.01 -4.61
C GLY A 36 10.69 -9.14 -3.11
N ARG A 37 11.00 -10.31 -2.52
CA ARG A 37 10.89 -10.55 -1.08
C ARG A 37 12.21 -11.07 -0.50
N ARG A 38 12.59 -10.52 0.63
CA ARG A 38 13.76 -10.96 1.39
C ARG A 38 13.36 -11.20 2.84
N THR A 39 13.59 -12.39 3.35
CA THR A 39 13.49 -12.64 4.78
C THR A 39 14.72 -12.05 5.46
N VAL A 40 14.52 -11.27 6.51
CA VAL A 40 15.59 -10.76 7.34
C VAL A 40 15.30 -11.19 8.76
N ALA A 41 16.16 -12.06 9.29
CA ALA A 41 16.17 -12.39 10.71
C ALA A 41 16.49 -11.12 11.49
N ASP A 42 15.51 -10.60 12.23
CA ASP A 42 15.69 -9.54 13.21
C ASP A 42 15.58 -10.16 14.62
N PRO A 43 16.70 -10.31 15.35
CA PRO A 43 16.70 -10.90 16.68
C PRO A 43 15.81 -10.16 17.69
N ALA A 44 15.52 -8.87 17.48
CA ALA A 44 14.79 -8.05 18.43
C ALA A 44 13.28 -7.97 18.16
N HIS A 45 12.83 -8.27 16.94
CA HIS A 45 11.43 -8.01 16.53
C HIS A 45 10.77 -9.11 15.67
N GLY A 46 11.39 -10.29 15.59
CA GLY A 46 10.93 -11.40 14.74
C GLY A 46 11.21 -11.16 13.26
N ASP A 47 11.07 -12.20 12.43
CA ASP A 47 11.34 -12.13 10.99
C ASP A 47 10.51 -11.02 10.31
N ARG A 48 11.17 -9.92 9.96
CA ARG A 48 10.56 -8.83 9.18
C ARG A 48 10.97 -9.00 7.72
N GLY A 49 10.04 -9.52 6.92
CA GLY A 49 10.21 -9.55 5.47
C GLY A 49 10.44 -8.13 4.92
N LYS A 50 11.54 -7.93 4.19
CA LYS A 50 11.77 -6.76 3.34
C LYS A 50 11.18 -7.01 1.96
N TYR A 51 10.55 -5.98 1.40
CA TYR A 51 9.90 -6.03 0.11
C TYR A 51 10.53 -4.99 -0.81
N LEU A 52 10.83 -5.39 -2.04
CA LEU A 52 11.25 -4.48 -3.10
C LEU A 52 10.18 -4.50 -4.17
N LEU A 53 9.64 -3.34 -4.51
CA LEU A 53 8.63 -3.21 -5.54
C LEU A 53 9.18 -2.36 -6.68
N TYR A 54 9.10 -2.90 -7.88
CA TYR A 54 9.38 -2.21 -9.12
C TYR A 54 8.08 -2.10 -9.92
N THR A 55 7.74 -0.92 -10.42
CA THR A 55 6.58 -0.71 -11.29
C THR A 55 6.92 0.30 -12.38
N GLU A 56 6.41 0.04 -13.58
CA GLU A 56 6.53 0.93 -14.74
C GLU A 56 5.16 1.24 -15.34
N GLY A 57 5.12 2.29 -16.17
CA GLY A 57 3.96 2.76 -16.91
C GLY A 57 3.60 4.19 -16.54
N SER A 58 2.42 4.60 -16.97
CA SER A 58 1.75 5.82 -16.51
C SER A 58 1.53 5.82 -14.99
N ASP A 59 1.25 6.98 -14.42
CA ASP A 59 1.02 7.12 -12.96
C ASP A 59 -0.10 6.21 -12.46
N TYR A 60 -1.17 6.06 -13.25
CA TYR A 60 -2.25 5.13 -12.94
C TYR A 60 -1.79 3.66 -12.99
N GLU A 61 -1.04 3.25 -14.02
CA GLU A 61 -0.54 1.87 -14.15
C GLU A 61 0.42 1.50 -13.02
N LYS A 62 1.35 2.40 -12.67
CA LYS A 62 2.26 2.22 -11.52
C LYS A 62 1.49 2.01 -10.23
N GLY A 63 0.48 2.84 -9.97
CA GLY A 63 -0.43 2.68 -8.85
C GLY A 63 -1.15 1.33 -8.89
N PHE A 64 -1.75 0.98 -10.02
CA PHE A 64 -2.51 -0.26 -10.20
C PHE A 64 -1.65 -1.51 -9.94
N LEU A 65 -0.46 -1.57 -10.53
CA LEU A 65 0.48 -2.68 -10.34
C LEU A 65 0.94 -2.77 -8.89
N THR A 66 1.21 -1.64 -8.24
CA THR A 66 1.55 -1.58 -6.81
C THR A 66 0.43 -2.19 -5.95
N GLY A 67 -0.81 -1.76 -6.20
CA GLY A 67 -1.96 -2.27 -5.45
C GLY A 67 -2.20 -3.76 -5.70
N TRP A 68 -2.00 -4.22 -6.93
CA TRP A 68 -2.22 -5.62 -7.29
C TRP A 68 -1.16 -6.55 -6.69
N LEU A 69 0.11 -6.16 -6.76
CA LEU A 69 1.23 -6.94 -6.25
C LEU A 69 1.32 -6.93 -4.72
N ALA A 70 0.98 -5.81 -4.09
CA ALA A 70 1.24 -5.56 -2.67
C ALA A 70 -0.01 -5.33 -1.82
N GLU A 71 -1.21 -5.75 -2.27
CA GLU A 71 -2.47 -5.52 -1.53
C GLU A 71 -2.39 -5.82 -0.03
N PRO A 72 -1.84 -6.97 0.43
CA PRO A 72 -1.83 -7.27 1.86
C PRO A 72 -0.98 -6.28 2.65
N LEU A 73 0.12 -5.79 2.06
CA LEU A 73 1.02 -4.82 2.67
C LEU A 73 0.38 -3.43 2.68
N VAL A 74 -0.19 -3.00 1.55
CA VAL A 74 -0.90 -1.72 1.43
C VAL A 74 -2.08 -1.68 2.39
N ARG A 75 -2.88 -2.75 2.47
CA ARG A 75 -3.97 -2.89 3.43
C ARG A 75 -3.48 -2.80 4.87
N LYS A 76 -2.42 -3.54 5.21
CA LYS A 76 -1.85 -3.50 6.56
C LYS A 76 -1.39 -2.09 6.90
N MET A 77 -0.69 -1.40 6.00
CA MET A 77 -0.27 -0.02 6.22
C MET A 77 -1.46 0.93 6.36
N ALA A 78 -2.40 0.92 5.41
CA ALA A 78 -3.55 1.83 5.42
C ALA A 78 -4.43 1.64 6.67
N VAL A 79 -4.73 0.39 7.02
CA VAL A 79 -5.59 0.08 8.18
C VAL A 79 -4.85 0.30 9.50
N ASN A 80 -3.61 -0.19 9.63
CA ASN A 80 -2.87 -0.02 10.87
C ASN A 80 -2.48 1.44 11.10
N TYR A 81 -2.13 2.19 10.07
CA TYR A 81 -1.84 3.61 10.19
C TYR A 81 -3.08 4.37 10.67
N ALA A 82 -4.24 4.17 10.01
CA ALA A 82 -5.49 4.82 10.40
C ALA A 82 -5.89 4.49 11.84
N ASN A 83 -5.71 3.24 12.27
CA ASN A 83 -5.99 2.85 13.65
C ASN A 83 -4.97 3.45 14.62
N ASN A 84 -3.68 3.29 14.37
CA ASN A 84 -2.65 3.61 15.38
C ASN A 84 -2.36 5.10 15.49
N VAL A 85 -2.33 5.83 14.38
CA VAL A 85 -1.97 7.27 14.40
C VAL A 85 -3.08 8.10 15.02
N VAL A 86 -4.33 7.85 14.64
CA VAL A 86 -5.48 8.52 15.25
C VAL A 86 -5.45 8.33 16.76
N TRP A 87 -5.20 7.12 17.24
CA TRP A 87 -5.18 6.85 18.67
C TRP A 87 -3.93 7.38 19.39
N ALA A 88 -2.74 7.26 18.80
CA ALA A 88 -1.50 7.71 19.42
C ALA A 88 -1.52 9.21 19.76
N PHE A 89 -2.17 10.04 18.94
CA PHE A 89 -2.32 11.47 19.21
C PHE A 89 -3.41 11.78 20.25
N LEU A 90 -4.45 10.96 20.36
CA LEU A 90 -5.59 11.21 21.25
C LEU A 90 -5.44 10.63 22.65
N THR A 91 -4.72 9.51 22.79
CA THR A 91 -4.66 8.75 24.05
C THR A 91 -3.43 9.07 24.89
N LYS A 92 -2.65 10.09 24.55
CA LYS A 92 -1.47 10.45 25.33
C LYS A 92 -1.91 10.99 26.70
N GLY A 93 -1.96 10.11 27.70
CA GLY A 93 -2.25 10.43 29.11
C GLY A 93 -3.67 10.12 29.61
N LEU A 94 -4.55 9.47 28.83
CA LEU A 94 -5.95 9.25 29.22
C LEU A 94 -6.38 7.78 29.09
N TYR A 95 -6.84 7.19 30.20
CA TYR A 95 -7.56 5.91 30.21
C TYR A 95 -8.99 6.14 29.70
N HIS A 96 -9.26 5.68 28.48
CA HIS A 96 -10.59 5.75 27.89
C HIS A 96 -11.25 4.38 27.81
N SER A 97 -12.54 4.33 28.16
CA SER A 97 -13.37 3.15 27.94
C SER A 97 -13.41 2.76 26.46
N SER A 98 -13.60 1.47 26.18
CA SER A 98 -13.70 0.93 24.82
C SER A 98 -14.82 1.60 24.00
N CYS A 99 -15.90 2.03 24.66
CA CYS A 99 -17.00 2.76 24.03
C CYS A 99 -16.58 4.17 23.56
N PHE A 100 -15.85 4.91 24.41
CA PHE A 100 -15.33 6.24 24.04
C PHE A 100 -14.37 6.15 22.87
N LYS A 101 -13.48 5.15 22.86
CA LYS A 101 -12.60 4.89 21.71
C LYS A 101 -13.41 4.65 20.44
N ARG A 102 -14.47 3.84 20.49
CA ARG A 102 -15.29 3.62 19.29
C ARG A 102 -15.90 4.92 18.75
N ILE A 103 -16.52 5.73 19.61
CA ILE A 103 -17.21 6.97 19.21
C ILE A 103 -16.22 8.03 18.72
N ALA A 104 -15.18 8.34 19.50
CA ALA A 104 -14.19 9.34 19.13
C ALA A 104 -13.43 8.94 17.86
N GLY A 105 -13.14 7.65 17.67
CA GLY A 105 -12.50 7.13 16.46
C GLY A 105 -13.35 7.35 15.22
N THR A 106 -14.66 7.13 15.31
CA THR A 106 -15.58 7.40 14.21
C THR A 106 -15.63 8.88 13.86
N VAL A 107 -15.74 9.76 14.85
CA VAL A 107 -15.77 11.22 14.63
C VAL A 107 -14.49 11.70 13.95
N ILE A 108 -13.33 11.27 14.45
CA ILE A 108 -12.04 11.73 13.94
C ILE A 108 -11.73 11.15 12.57
N ALA A 109 -12.06 9.89 12.32
CA ALA A 109 -12.01 9.33 10.97
C ALA A 109 -12.89 10.13 10.00
N GLY A 110 -14.08 10.57 10.44
CA GLY A 110 -14.96 11.45 9.67
C GLY A 110 -14.34 12.83 9.38
N ILE A 111 -13.76 13.47 10.39
CA ILE A 111 -13.06 14.77 10.24
C ILE A 111 -11.89 14.63 9.26
N VAL A 112 -11.02 13.64 9.48
CA VAL A 112 -9.89 13.36 8.60
C VAL A 112 -10.40 13.17 7.18
N TYR A 113 -11.44 12.37 6.96
CA TYR A 113 -12.05 12.15 5.65
C TYR A 113 -12.55 13.44 4.97
N ILE A 114 -13.19 14.35 5.71
CA ILE A 114 -13.68 15.62 5.16
C ILE A 114 -12.52 16.53 4.74
N PHE A 115 -11.51 16.71 5.59
CA PHE A 115 -10.32 17.50 5.26
C PHE A 115 -9.60 16.93 4.05
N SER A 116 -9.46 15.62 4.08
CA SER A 116 -8.91 14.79 3.03
C SER A 116 -9.63 15.10 1.69
N LEU A 117 -10.97 15.14 1.64
CA LEU A 117 -11.72 15.45 0.42
C LEU A 117 -11.47 16.87 -0.10
N ARG A 118 -11.30 17.85 0.79
CA ARG A 118 -10.96 19.23 0.41
C ARG A 118 -9.56 19.33 -0.16
N MET A 119 -8.61 18.59 0.43
CA MET A 119 -7.22 18.55 -0.04
C MET A 119 -7.07 17.96 -1.43
N LYS A 120 -8.00 17.10 -1.87
CA LYS A 120 -7.97 16.47 -3.22
C LYS A 120 -7.71 17.48 -4.34
N LYS A 121 -8.32 18.67 -4.27
CA LYS A 121 -8.16 19.73 -5.30
C LYS A 121 -6.75 20.30 -5.38
N HIS A 122 -5.97 20.16 -4.30
CA HIS A 122 -4.61 20.67 -4.18
C HIS A 122 -3.54 19.60 -4.46
N ILE A 123 -3.95 18.34 -4.62
CA ILE A 123 -3.04 17.25 -4.99
C ILE A 123 -2.82 17.30 -6.50
N ASN A 124 -1.55 17.25 -6.93
CA ASN A 124 -1.21 17.16 -8.36
C ASN A 124 -1.95 15.97 -9.01
N TYR A 125 -2.47 16.18 -10.21
CA TYR A 125 -3.22 15.20 -10.98
C TYR A 125 -2.51 13.84 -11.10
N GLN A 126 -1.18 13.85 -11.26
CA GLN A 126 -0.36 12.63 -11.34
C GLN A 126 -0.53 11.73 -10.11
N TYR A 127 -0.44 12.32 -8.90
CA TYR A 127 -0.65 11.58 -7.65
C TYR A 127 -2.10 11.12 -7.50
N GLN A 128 -3.08 11.90 -7.98
CA GLN A 128 -4.48 11.46 -7.96
C GLN A 128 -4.69 10.21 -8.82
N LEU A 129 -4.05 10.16 -10.00
CA LEU A 129 -4.07 8.99 -10.88
C LEU A 129 -3.40 7.78 -10.22
N GLU A 130 -2.22 7.97 -9.62
CA GLU A 130 -1.52 6.89 -8.92
C GLU A 130 -2.33 6.35 -7.74
N MET A 131 -2.91 7.22 -6.90
CA MET A 131 -3.79 6.81 -5.80
C MET A 131 -5.05 6.06 -6.29
N LYS A 132 -5.62 6.50 -7.42
CA LYS A 132 -6.77 5.83 -8.05
C LYS A 132 -6.36 4.44 -8.56
N GLY A 133 -5.22 4.35 -9.24
CA GLY A 133 -4.61 3.10 -9.68
C GLY A 133 -4.40 2.15 -8.51
N LEU A 134 -3.74 2.61 -7.44
CA LEU A 134 -3.45 1.85 -6.23
C LEU A 134 -4.70 1.19 -5.63
N ARG A 135 -5.78 1.95 -5.46
CA ARG A 135 -7.06 1.41 -4.98
C ARG A 135 -7.61 0.34 -5.93
N HIS A 136 -7.61 0.61 -7.23
CA HIS A 136 -8.14 -0.32 -8.23
C HIS A 136 -7.31 -1.62 -8.26
N GLY A 137 -5.98 -1.51 -8.16
CA GLY A 137 -5.08 -2.65 -8.05
C GLY A 137 -5.35 -3.50 -6.80
N CYS A 138 -5.53 -2.86 -5.64
CA CYS A 138 -5.88 -3.56 -4.41
C CYS A 138 -7.20 -4.33 -4.56
N ARG A 139 -8.22 -3.71 -5.17
CA ARG A 139 -9.51 -4.36 -5.45
C ARG A 139 -9.41 -5.50 -6.46
N LYS A 140 -8.49 -5.39 -7.43
CA LYS A 140 -8.21 -6.44 -8.39
C LYS A 140 -7.58 -7.66 -7.71
N ALA A 141 -6.65 -7.44 -6.78
CA ALA A 141 -6.05 -8.50 -5.97
C ALA A 141 -7.05 -9.14 -5.00
N ASN A 142 -7.86 -8.29 -4.35
CA ASN A 142 -8.83 -8.69 -3.34
C ASN A 142 -10.07 -7.79 -3.42
N LYS A 143 -11.18 -8.33 -3.94
CA LYS A 143 -12.44 -7.59 -4.09
C LYS A 143 -12.96 -7.00 -2.77
N TRP A 144 -12.62 -7.63 -1.64
CA TRP A 144 -13.05 -7.25 -0.29
C TRP A 144 -12.00 -6.43 0.46
N THR A 145 -11.00 -5.88 -0.24
CA THR A 145 -9.98 -5.04 0.39
C THR A 145 -10.63 -3.86 1.12
N ARG A 146 -10.11 -3.57 2.32
CA ARG A 146 -10.49 -2.38 3.09
C ARG A 146 -9.76 -1.12 2.62
N VAL A 147 -8.87 -1.24 1.63
CA VAL A 147 -8.18 -0.09 1.03
C VAL A 147 -9.19 0.71 0.21
N ASN A 148 -9.56 1.85 0.77
CA ASN A 148 -10.45 2.83 0.18
C ASN A 148 -9.68 4.13 -0.10
N SER A 149 -10.08 4.80 -1.16
CA SER A 149 -9.65 6.15 -1.51
C SER A 149 -10.89 7.01 -1.71
N TRP A 150 -10.70 8.28 -2.05
CA TRP A 150 -11.76 9.20 -2.49
C TRP A 150 -12.74 8.51 -3.44
N ARG A 151 -14.04 8.60 -3.16
CA ARG A 151 -15.05 8.22 -4.15
C ARG A 151 -14.94 9.10 -5.39
#